data_AF-A0A7Z7YWN6-F1
#
_entry.id   AF-A0A7Z7YWN6-F1
#
_cell.length_a   1.000
_cell.length_b   1.000
_cell.length_c   1.000
_cell.angle_alpha   90.00
_cell.angle_beta   90.00
_cell.angle_gamma   90.00
#
_symmetry.space_group_name_H-M   'P 1'
#
loop_
_entity.id
_entity.type
_entity.pdbx_description
1 polymer ?
#
loop_
_entity_poly.entity_id
_entity_poly.type
_entity_poly.pdbx_seq_one_letter_code
_entity_poly.pdbx_strand_id
1 'polypeptide(L)' 'MEQEQKDVIQEIYNTLESVSKDERTEYNHTIKDGENEWTETVDREEHLQAIIEWTLQQIENNFDGEK' A
#
# COMPACT_ATOMS: atom_id res chain seq x y z
N MET A 1 -20.24 -7.35 6.42
CA MET A 1 -18.80 -7.34 6.12
C MET A 1 -18.33 -8.77 6.15
N GLU A 2 -18.00 -9.31 4.99
CA GLU A 2 -17.53 -10.69 4.82
C GLU A 2 -16.16 -10.89 5.48
N GLN A 3 -15.74 -12.16 5.67
CA GLN A 3 -14.44 -12.45 6.27
C GLN A 3 -13.29 -11.87 5.43
N GLU A 4 -13.38 -11.98 4.11
CA GLU A 4 -12.42 -11.42 3.14
C GLU A 4 -12.23 -9.91 3.35
N GLN A 5 -13.33 -9.17 3.52
CA GLN A 5 -13.26 -7.73 3.81
C GLN A 5 -12.55 -7.45 5.14
N LYS A 6 -12.83 -8.22 6.20
CA LYS A 6 -12.13 -8.02 7.49
C LYS A 6 -10.63 -8.26 7.36
N ASP A 7 -10.23 -9.24 6.56
CA ASP A 7 -8.82 -9.57 6.33
C ASP A 7 -8.11 -8.41 5.60
N VAL A 8 -8.76 -7.81 4.60
CA VAL A 8 -8.23 -6.61 3.89
C VAL A 8 -8.08 -5.42 4.85
N ILE A 9 -9.05 -5.13 5.71
CA ILE A 9 -8.92 -4.06 6.71
C ILE A 9 -7.77 -4.34 7.67
N GLN A 10 -7.58 -5.60 8.09
CA GLN A 10 -6.49 -5.95 9.00
C GLN A 10 -5.14 -5.77 8.33
N GLU A 11 -5.01 -6.09 7.04
CA GLU A 11 -3.81 -5.86 6.25
C GLU A 11 -3.49 -4.36 6.12
N ILE A 12 -4.50 -3.55 5.76
CA ILE A 12 -4.36 -2.09 5.70
C ILE A 12 -3.88 -1.54 7.05
N TYR A 13 -4.52 -1.95 8.14
CA TYR A 13 -4.17 -1.49 9.48
C TYR A 13 -2.72 -1.82 9.84
N ASN A 14 -2.30 -3.06 9.64
CA ASN A 14 -0.95 -3.52 9.97
C ASN A 14 0.11 -2.76 9.14
N THR A 15 -0.15 -2.55 7.85
CA THR A 15 0.75 -1.82 6.95
C THR A 15 0.89 -0.36 7.38
N LEU A 16 -0.24 0.34 7.61
CA LEU A 16 -0.22 1.73 8.05
C LEU A 16 0.44 1.88 9.42
N GLU A 17 0.18 0.96 10.35
CA GLU A 17 0.82 0.96 11.67
C GLU A 17 2.35 0.79 11.54
N SER A 18 2.80 -0.17 10.74
CA SER A 18 4.23 -0.42 10.51
C SER A 18 4.91 0.80 9.87
N VAL A 19 4.30 1.37 8.83
CA VAL A 19 4.84 2.54 8.14
C VAL A 19 4.86 3.76 9.05
N SER A 20 3.87 3.94 9.94
CA SER A 20 3.86 5.07 10.89
C SER A 20 5.01 5.04 11.90
N LYS A 21 5.52 3.85 12.23
CA LYS A 21 6.63 3.63 13.17
C LYS A 21 7.99 3.59 12.48
N ASP A 22 8.01 3.63 11.15
CA ASP A 22 9.23 3.60 10.36
C ASP A 22 9.85 5.00 10.26
N GLU A 23 11.09 5.12 10.73
CA GLU A 23 11.86 6.38 10.80
C GLU A 23 12.91 6.51 9.69
N ARG A 24 12.95 5.59 8.72
CA ARG A 24 13.88 5.68 7.58
C ARG A 24 13.56 6.89 6.71
N THR A 25 14.56 7.38 5.99
CA THR A 25 14.41 8.51 5.07
C THR A 25 14.37 8.09 3.61
N GLU A 26 14.73 6.85 3.32
CA GLU A 26 14.83 6.28 1.97
C GLU A 26 14.23 4.86 1.92
N TYR A 27 13.52 4.56 0.85
CA TYR A 27 12.78 3.31 0.67
C TYR A 27 12.94 2.76 -0.73
N ASN A 28 13.14 1.45 -0.84
CA ASN A 28 13.20 0.78 -2.14
C ASN A 28 11.81 0.34 -2.57
N HIS A 29 11.32 0.88 -3.68
CA HIS A 29 10.08 0.47 -4.32
C HIS A 29 10.43 -0.36 -5.55
N THR A 30 9.84 -1.55 -5.66
CA THR A 30 10.01 -2.38 -6.86
C THR A 30 8.80 -2.19 -7.75
N ILE A 31 9.05 -1.68 -8.95
CA ILE A 31 8.03 -1.40 -9.96
C ILE A 31 8.10 -2.49 -11.01
N LYS A 32 6.92 -3.00 -11.38
CA LYS A 32 6.77 -4.00 -12.43
C LYS A 32 5.83 -3.48 -13.51
N ASP A 33 6.34 -3.39 -14.74
CA ASP A 33 5.60 -2.97 -15.93
C ASP A 33 5.78 -4.01 -17.05
N GLY A 34 4.80 -4.90 -17.19
CA GLY A 34 4.86 -6.03 -18.11
C GLY A 34 6.00 -7.01 -17.76
N GLU A 35 6.98 -7.11 -18.65
CA GLU A 35 8.20 -7.93 -18.46
C GLU A 35 9.35 -7.15 -17.79
N ASN A 36 9.22 -5.83 -17.64
CA ASN A 36 10.24 -5.00 -17.00
C ASN A 36 10.01 -4.93 -15.49
N GLU A 37 11.10 -5.02 -14.73
CA GLU A 37 11.12 -4.87 -13.28
C GLU A 37 12.36 -4.07 -12.88
N TRP A 38 12.18 -3.02 -12.09
CA TRP A 38 13.28 -2.23 -11.56
C TRP A 38 12.96 -1.72 -10.15
N THR A 39 14.01 -1.34 -9.43
CA THR A 39 13.89 -0.79 -8.09
C THR A 39 14.28 0.68 -8.10
N GLU A 40 13.44 1.52 -7.51
CA GLU A 40 13.72 2.93 -7.27
C GLU A 40 13.87 3.18 -5.77
N THR A 41 14.83 4.03 -5.40
CA THR A 41 14.94 4.54 -4.05
C THR A 41 14.21 5.87 -3.99
N VAL A 42 13.17 5.93 -3.18
CA VAL A 42 12.32 7.11 -2.99
C VAL A 42 12.48 7.66 -1.58
N ASP A 43 12.17 8.93 -1.41
CA ASP A 43 12.21 9.56 -0.09
C ASP A 43 11.00 9.18 0.79
N ARG A 44 10.99 9.71 2.01
CA ARG A 44 9.93 9.44 2.99
C ARG A 44 8.56 9.95 2.55
N GLU A 45 8.49 11.10 1.89
CA GLU A 45 7.24 11.72 1.44
C GLU A 45 6.63 10.90 0.30
N GLU A 46 7.45 10.54 -0.69
CA GLU A 46 7.07 9.67 -1.80
C GLU A 46 6.63 8.28 -1.31
N HIS A 47 7.35 7.71 -0.34
CA HIS A 47 6.94 6.43 0.27
C HIS A 47 5.59 6.53 0.97
N LEU A 48 5.36 7.59 1.76
CA LEU A 48 4.07 7.79 2.43
C LEU A 48 2.94 7.97 1.43
N GLN A 49 3.14 8.74 0.37
CA GLN A 49 2.15 8.92 -0.69
C GLN A 49 1.77 7.57 -1.33
N ALA A 50 2.75 6.76 -1.71
CA ALA A 50 2.50 5.44 -2.31
C ALA A 50 1.71 4.50 -1.39
N ILE A 51 1.98 4.54 -0.07
CA ILE A 51 1.23 3.73 0.92
C ILE A 51 -0.22 4.20 1.06
N ILE A 52 -0.49 5.50 0.97
CA ILE A 52 -1.86 6.03 0.96
C ILE A 52 -2.58 5.66 -0.33
N GLU A 53 -1.94 5.78 -1.49
CA GLU A 53 -2.49 5.36 -2.78
C GLU A 53 -2.83 3.87 -2.79
N TRP A 54 -1.92 3.01 -2.30
CA TRP A 54 -2.18 1.58 -2.12
C TRP A 54 -3.38 1.34 -1.18
N THR A 55 -3.48 2.07 -0.07
CA THR A 55 -4.58 1.93 0.88
C THR A 55 -5.92 2.24 0.22
N LEU A 56 -6.00 3.33 -0.57
CA LEU A 56 -7.20 3.69 -1.31
C LEU A 56 -7.57 2.60 -2.32
N GLN A 57 -6.60 2.07 -3.08
CA GLN A 57 -6.84 0.96 -4.00
C GLN A 57 -7.36 -0.29 -3.30
N GLN A 58 -6.85 -0.64 -2.11
CA GLN A 58 -7.38 -1.77 -1.34
C GLN A 58 -8.83 -1.56 -0.92
N ILE A 59 -9.20 -0.33 -0.55
CA ILE A 59 -10.58 0.00 -0.20
C ILE A 59 -11.48 -0.06 -1.45
N GLU A 60 -11.11 0.62 -2.53
CA GLU A 60 -11.86 0.66 -3.79
C GLU A 60 -12.08 -0.75 -4.36
N ASN A 61 -11.06 -1.61 -4.35
CA ASN A 61 -11.15 -2.96 -4.93
C ASN A 61 -11.98 -3.95 -4.09
N ASN A 62 -12.12 -3.73 -2.78
CA ASN A 62 -12.68 -4.73 -1.86
C ASN A 62 -13.95 -4.27 -1.10
N PHE A 63 -14.25 -2.97 -1.09
CA PHE A 63 -15.34 -2.39 -0.29
C PHE A 63 -16.31 -1.50 -1.06
N ASP A 64 -15.88 -0.87 -2.16
CA ASP A 64 -16.78 -0.13 -3.02
C ASP A 64 -17.62 -1.13 -3.83
N GLY A 65 -18.75 -1.52 -3.26
CA GLY A 65 -19.71 -2.45 -3.84
C GLY A 65 -20.53 -1.87 -4.98
N GLU A 66 -20.77 -2.75 -5.97
CA GLU A 66 -21.64 -2.68 -7.16
C GLU A 66 -21.07 -1.99 -8.42
N LYS A 67 -20.53 -2.82 -9.33
CA LYS A 67 -20.88 -2.68 -10.75
C LYS A 67 -22.17 -3.43 -11.03
#